data_AF-A0AAD7BNU6-F1
#
_entry.id   AF-A0AAD7BNU6-F1
#
_cell.length_a   1.000
_cell.length_b   1.000
_cell.length_c   1.000
_cell.angle_alpha   90.00
_cell.angle_beta   90.00
_cell.angle_gamma   90.00
#
_symmetry.space_group_name_H-M   'P 1'
#
loop_
_entity.id
_entity.type
_entity.pdbx_description
1 polymer ?
#
loop_
_entity_poly.entity_id
_entity_poly.type
_entity_poly.pdbx_seq_one_letter_code
_entity_poly.pdbx_strand_id
1 'polypeptide(L)'
;MVALGLPGPSGCGHRQSGTRHVSTSLHRQRQGPGPMPRLRTWTEFFSLYESVLAFSPAEELGLHLWISLAFVGYWDHPDTHQMVSSTPGVRGSLAAAWMTLLQQYEDEFEHFVDAMNTPMPVLAIIKTQPHLDELIEGCGGSIESLLKALKKHISLATASSNSRLAAIAIGPVLLILENIVYISVDIAQQLLEQGIVASLVSALGVEGMPPNNPVRPVAVELGVGVLIEYLELRTEYRWTLQAIRAGLLERVILWGVKLGNVSESEAGRFLELLLVVLWRILVFPSVILRVKEALSSSPAFTQSVLYAPWMASKNTVDERVRILEVWQAHRDPSTLACDNLQCEKVDKKDCFRCCAGCGIAAYCSRECQRADWGDGHRNESTGSAGFRHRDKSFMRVLLHATYLRNRVGISYKTIAFLGENPNTLFFVAFDLAPPFSEKPIAISVVPLERLPLELQVA
;
A
#
# COMPACT_ATOMS: atom_id res chain seq x y z
N MET A 1 66.33 44.45 2.59
CA MET A 1 67.36 44.24 3.63
C MET A 1 67.82 42.79 3.53
N VAL A 2 68.92 42.56 2.80
CA VAL A 2 70.20 41.99 3.30
C VAL A 2 70.04 40.48 3.63
N ALA A 3 70.31 39.57 2.69
CA ALA A 3 71.63 38.99 2.30
C ALA A 3 72.09 37.87 3.29
N LEU A 4 72.69 36.71 2.95
CA LEU A 4 73.41 36.19 1.77
C LEU A 4 73.71 34.68 2.02
N GLY A 5 74.02 33.90 0.97
CA GLY A 5 74.88 32.71 1.11
C GLY A 5 74.72 31.58 0.09
N LEU A 6 75.29 31.72 -1.11
CA LEU A 6 75.70 30.60 -2.00
C LEU A 6 77.16 30.21 -1.67
N PRO A 7 77.65 28.99 -1.99
CA PRO A 7 78.14 28.69 -3.35
C PRO A 7 77.90 27.25 -3.87
N GLY A 8 77.88 27.08 -5.20
CA GLY A 8 78.14 25.79 -5.88
C GLY A 8 79.65 25.46 -5.91
N PRO A 9 80.19 24.57 -6.79
CA PRO A 9 79.55 23.87 -7.92
C PRO A 9 79.99 22.37 -8.13
N SER A 10 79.52 21.80 -9.25
CA SER A 10 80.19 20.81 -10.15
C SER A 10 80.01 19.29 -9.93
N GLY A 11 79.72 18.58 -11.03
CA GLY A 11 79.99 17.14 -11.17
C GLY A 11 78.98 16.34 -12.00
N CYS A 12 79.25 16.18 -13.30
CA CYS A 12 78.61 15.22 -14.20
C CYS A 12 78.65 13.76 -13.69
N GLY A 13 77.62 12.97 -14.02
CA GLY A 13 77.69 11.51 -13.89
C GLY A 13 76.40 10.78 -14.27
N HIS A 14 76.13 10.61 -15.56
CA HIS A 14 75.22 9.56 -16.03
C HIS A 14 75.84 8.18 -15.76
N ARG A 15 75.18 7.36 -14.94
CA ARG A 15 75.25 5.88 -15.04
C ARG A 15 73.96 5.25 -14.54
N GLN A 16 73.47 4.32 -15.35
CA GLN A 16 72.18 3.64 -15.29
C GLN A 16 71.97 2.90 -13.96
N SER A 17 70.89 3.22 -13.25
CA SER A 17 70.34 2.36 -12.20
C SER A 17 69.30 1.43 -12.83
N GLY A 18 69.57 0.12 -12.77
CA GLY A 18 68.60 -0.91 -13.12
C GLY A 18 67.44 -0.88 -12.14
N THR A 19 66.27 -0.46 -12.63
CA THR A 19 64.99 -0.65 -11.96
C THR A 19 64.65 -2.13 -11.97
N ARG A 20 64.85 -2.82 -10.83
CA ARG A 20 64.15 -4.08 -10.58
C ARG A 20 62.67 -3.75 -10.41
N HIS A 21 61.86 -4.20 -11.38
CA HIS A 21 60.43 -4.32 -11.24
C HIS A 21 60.10 -5.14 -9.99
N VAL A 22 59.61 -4.47 -8.95
CA VAL A 22 58.76 -5.08 -7.92
C VAL A 22 57.32 -4.77 -8.32
N SER A 23 56.82 -5.49 -9.32
CA SER A 23 55.40 -5.58 -9.63
C SER A 23 55.13 -7.03 -9.95
N THR A 24 54.33 -7.67 -9.08
CA THR A 24 53.70 -9.01 -9.13
C THR A 24 53.88 -9.80 -7.83
N SER A 25 53.29 -9.34 -6.72
CA SER A 25 53.02 -10.22 -5.57
C SER A 25 51.80 -9.85 -4.71
N LEU A 26 50.90 -8.97 -5.18
CA LEU A 26 49.64 -8.63 -4.49
C LEU A 26 48.40 -9.36 -5.06
N HIS A 27 48.59 -10.47 -5.78
CA HIS A 27 47.50 -11.29 -6.31
C HIS A 27 47.43 -12.71 -5.74
N ARG A 28 48.01 -12.94 -4.56
CA ARG A 28 47.62 -14.09 -3.73
C ARG A 28 46.39 -13.71 -2.91
N GLN A 29 45.22 -13.79 -3.56
CA GLN A 29 43.91 -13.86 -2.92
C GLN A 29 43.98 -14.87 -1.77
N ARG A 30 43.96 -14.40 -0.53
CA ARG A 30 43.64 -15.23 0.62
C ARG A 30 42.17 -15.62 0.47
N GLN A 31 41.89 -16.90 0.24
CA GLN A 31 40.55 -17.50 0.37
C GLN A 31 40.12 -17.57 1.84
N GLY A 32 40.26 -16.47 2.58
CA GLY A 32 39.69 -16.34 3.92
C GLY A 32 38.23 -15.89 3.81
N PRO A 33 37.38 -16.17 4.81
CA PRO A 33 36.10 -15.49 4.92
C PRO A 33 36.35 -13.98 4.84
N GLY A 34 35.54 -13.27 4.07
CA GLY A 34 35.66 -11.82 3.91
C GLY A 34 35.63 -11.06 5.25
N PRO A 35 35.83 -9.74 5.26
CA PRO A 35 35.82 -8.96 6.49
C PRO A 35 34.48 -9.02 7.26
N MET A 36 33.37 -9.39 6.61
CA MET A 36 32.02 -9.30 7.18
C MET A 36 31.70 -10.31 8.30
N PRO A 37 32.06 -11.60 8.19
CA PRO A 37 31.98 -12.53 9.32
C PRO A 37 32.67 -12.00 10.59
N ARG A 38 33.75 -11.23 10.46
CA ARG A 38 34.44 -10.63 11.62
C ARG A 38 33.66 -9.46 12.20
N LEU A 39 33.16 -8.56 11.35
CA LEU A 39 32.27 -7.47 11.78
C LEU A 39 31.04 -8.00 12.53
N ARG A 40 30.40 -9.06 12.01
CA ARG A 40 29.29 -9.74 12.68
C ARG A 40 29.70 -10.29 14.05
N THR A 41 30.85 -10.95 14.16
CA THR A 41 31.33 -11.49 15.44
C THR A 41 31.45 -10.38 16.49
N TRP A 42 31.91 -9.19 16.09
CA TRP A 42 31.96 -8.04 16.98
C TRP A 42 30.58 -7.50 17.32
N THR A 43 29.66 -7.39 16.36
CA THR A 43 28.26 -6.99 16.61
C THR A 43 27.57 -7.93 17.59
N GLU A 44 27.68 -9.24 17.38
CA GLU A 44 27.14 -10.27 18.28
C GLU A 44 27.79 -10.20 19.66
N PHE A 45 29.11 -10.02 19.72
CA PHE A 45 29.81 -9.83 20.99
C PHE A 45 29.24 -8.64 21.76
N PHE A 46 29.16 -7.47 21.14
CA PHE A 46 28.70 -6.29 21.86
C PHE A 46 27.23 -6.39 22.28
N SER A 47 26.36 -7.00 21.46
CA SER A 47 24.98 -7.26 21.84
C SER A 47 24.88 -8.25 23.00
N LEU A 48 25.66 -9.34 22.98
CA LEU A 48 25.65 -10.35 24.05
C LEU A 48 26.15 -9.81 25.40
N TYR A 49 27.13 -8.90 25.36
CA TYR A 49 27.77 -8.34 26.56
C TYR A 49 27.25 -6.95 26.93
N GLU A 50 26.16 -6.47 26.31
CA GLU A 50 25.59 -5.14 26.55
C GLU A 50 25.35 -4.86 28.05
N SER A 51 24.71 -5.81 28.74
CA SER A 51 24.44 -5.73 30.20
C SER A 51 25.70 -5.71 31.07
N VAL A 52 26.83 -6.23 30.56
CA VAL A 52 28.10 -6.33 31.29
C VAL A 52 29.00 -5.13 31.01
N LEU A 53 28.94 -4.60 29.78
CA LEU A 53 29.75 -3.47 29.35
C LEU A 53 29.25 -2.14 29.93
N ALA A 54 28.06 -2.13 30.53
CA ALA A 54 27.47 -0.97 31.19
C ALA A 54 27.54 0.29 30.32
N PHE A 55 27.35 0.12 29.00
CA PHE A 55 27.34 1.24 28.08
C PHE A 55 26.26 2.22 28.50
N SER A 56 26.63 3.50 28.55
CA SER A 56 25.63 4.54 28.53
C SER A 56 24.82 4.44 27.23
N PRO A 57 23.56 4.90 27.20
CA PRO A 57 22.77 4.94 25.96
C PRO A 57 23.50 5.64 24.80
N ALA A 58 24.39 6.61 25.10
CA ALA A 58 25.23 7.28 24.12
C ALA A 58 26.36 6.39 23.54
N GLU A 59 26.93 5.49 24.33
CA GLU A 59 27.95 4.53 23.89
C GLU A 59 27.35 3.38 23.10
N GLU A 60 26.17 2.91 23.49
CA GLU A 60 25.38 1.90 22.76
C GLU A 60 25.00 2.44 21.37
N LEU A 61 24.47 3.67 21.32
CA LEU A 61 24.23 4.41 20.10
C LEU A 61 25.50 4.60 19.27
N GLY A 62 26.60 5.02 19.91
CA GLY A 62 27.89 5.22 19.26
C GLY A 62 28.42 3.94 18.61
N LEU A 63 28.20 2.79 19.25
CA LEU A 63 28.53 1.49 18.70
C LEU A 63 27.63 1.12 17.52
N HIS A 64 26.30 1.29 17.63
CA HIS A 64 25.38 1.03 16.53
C HIS A 64 25.65 1.93 15.32
N LEU A 65 25.97 3.20 15.56
CA LEU A 65 26.43 4.15 14.56
C LEU A 65 27.77 3.71 13.96
N TRP A 66 28.73 3.27 14.76
CA TRP A 66 30.02 2.82 14.25
C TRP A 66 29.90 1.58 13.39
N ILE A 67 29.08 0.61 13.80
CA ILE A 67 28.75 -0.58 13.01
C ILE A 67 28.09 -0.13 11.69
N SER A 68 27.09 0.74 11.76
CA SER A 68 26.41 1.29 10.58
C SER A 68 27.38 2.03 9.66
N LEU A 69 28.27 2.86 10.19
CA LEU A 69 29.31 3.61 9.48
C LEU A 69 30.36 2.68 8.85
N ALA A 70 30.73 1.59 9.53
CA ALA A 70 31.59 0.57 8.97
C ALA A 70 30.90 -0.12 7.77
N PHE A 71 29.58 -0.29 7.80
CA PHE A 71 28.81 -0.74 6.64
C PHE A 71 28.74 0.33 5.52
N VAL A 72 28.62 1.63 5.86
CA VAL A 72 28.62 2.76 4.89
C VAL A 72 29.88 2.76 4.03
N GLY A 73 31.05 2.66 4.67
CA GLY A 73 32.34 2.83 3.98
C GLY A 73 32.58 1.82 2.85
N TYR A 74 31.81 0.73 2.84
CA TYR A 74 31.86 -0.26 1.79
C TYR A 74 30.62 -0.30 0.88
N TRP A 75 29.61 0.54 1.14
CA TRP A 75 28.31 0.51 0.46
C TRP A 75 28.39 0.86 -1.03
N ASP A 76 29.34 1.71 -1.43
CA ASP A 76 29.53 2.14 -2.82
C ASP A 76 30.01 1.01 -3.76
N HIS A 77 30.36 -0.16 -3.22
CA HIS A 77 30.77 -1.32 -4.02
C HIS A 77 29.64 -2.38 -4.11
N PRO A 78 29.16 -2.73 -5.31
CA PRO A 78 28.08 -3.72 -5.50
C PRO A 78 28.32 -5.07 -4.82
N ASP A 79 29.58 -5.55 -4.85
CA ASP A 79 29.93 -6.82 -4.19
C ASP A 79 29.80 -6.75 -2.67
N THR A 80 30.13 -5.61 -2.06
CA THR A 80 29.93 -5.45 -0.62
C THR A 80 28.45 -5.35 -0.28
N HIS A 81 27.67 -4.64 -1.10
CA HIS A 81 26.23 -4.58 -0.93
C HIS A 81 25.59 -5.97 -0.91
N GLN A 82 25.97 -6.84 -1.85
CA GLN A 82 25.52 -8.22 -1.88
C GLN A 82 26.02 -9.01 -0.66
N MET A 83 27.28 -8.83 -0.27
CA MET A 83 27.86 -9.51 0.89
C MET A 83 27.19 -9.12 2.21
N VAL A 84 26.96 -7.82 2.44
CA VAL A 84 26.23 -7.29 3.60
C VAL A 84 24.82 -7.85 3.61
N SER A 85 24.08 -7.65 2.53
CA SER A 85 22.67 -8.08 2.45
C SER A 85 22.47 -9.59 2.48
N SER A 86 23.51 -10.40 2.26
CA SER A 86 23.46 -11.87 2.39
C SER A 86 24.01 -12.39 3.72
N THR A 87 24.55 -11.53 4.58
CA THR A 87 25.07 -11.94 5.89
C THR A 87 23.91 -12.22 6.86
N PRO A 88 23.71 -13.46 7.35
CA PRO A 88 22.61 -13.76 8.26
C PRO A 88 22.75 -12.98 9.57
N GLY A 89 21.63 -12.57 10.15
CA GLY A 89 21.50 -11.83 11.42
C GLY A 89 21.80 -10.33 11.31
N VAL A 90 22.31 -9.84 10.18
CA VAL A 90 22.64 -8.42 10.01
C VAL A 90 21.38 -7.55 10.06
N ARG A 91 20.26 -8.02 9.50
CA ARG A 91 19.01 -7.23 9.48
C ARG A 91 18.41 -7.14 10.87
N GLY A 92 18.42 -8.22 11.64
CA GLY A 92 17.97 -8.19 13.03
C GLY A 92 18.77 -7.20 13.86
N SER A 93 20.10 -7.19 13.70
CA SER A 93 20.97 -6.23 14.39
C SER A 93 20.70 -4.77 14.00
N LEU A 94 20.52 -4.51 12.69
CA LEU A 94 20.21 -3.17 12.19
C LEU A 94 18.79 -2.73 12.56
N ALA A 95 17.83 -3.65 12.64
CA ALA A 95 16.46 -3.37 13.03
C ALA A 95 16.36 -3.07 14.53
N ALA A 96 17.15 -3.76 15.38
CA ALA A 96 17.28 -3.42 16.78
C ALA A 96 17.86 -2.00 16.97
N ALA A 97 18.94 -1.68 16.25
CA ALA A 97 19.50 -0.33 16.23
C ALA A 97 18.47 0.72 15.78
N TRP A 98 17.70 0.42 14.72
CA TRP A 98 16.62 1.27 14.25
C TRP A 98 15.59 1.55 15.34
N MET A 99 15.19 0.53 16.11
CA MET A 99 14.25 0.66 17.22
C MET A 99 14.80 1.55 18.34
N THR A 100 16.06 1.39 18.72
CA THR A 100 16.72 2.24 19.72
C THR A 100 16.78 3.68 19.24
N LEU A 101 17.16 3.91 17.99
CA LEU A 101 17.23 5.23 17.36
C LEU A 101 15.87 5.92 17.30
N LEU A 102 14.80 5.18 16.95
CA LEU A 102 13.43 5.70 16.97
C LEU A 102 12.97 6.12 18.36
N GLN A 103 13.46 5.49 19.43
CA GLN A 103 13.14 5.85 20.81
C GLN A 103 13.94 7.06 21.27
N GLN A 104 15.22 7.12 20.93
CA GLN A 104 16.14 8.15 21.41
C GLN A 104 15.93 9.51 20.72
N TYR A 105 15.66 9.52 19.42
CA TYR A 105 15.65 10.74 18.61
C TYR A 105 14.23 11.21 18.24
N GLU A 106 13.29 11.07 19.17
CA GLU A 106 11.90 11.50 18.95
C GLU A 106 11.80 13.02 18.68
N ASP A 107 12.66 13.82 19.32
CA ASP A 107 12.69 15.28 19.20
C ASP A 107 13.79 15.80 18.25
N GLU A 108 14.69 14.92 17.78
CA GLU A 108 15.88 15.29 17.00
C GLU A 108 15.92 14.54 15.66
N PHE A 109 14.91 14.79 14.83
CA PHE A 109 14.73 14.07 13.57
C PHE A 109 15.93 14.15 12.61
N GLU A 110 16.69 15.25 12.59
CA GLU A 110 17.86 15.37 11.72
C GLU A 110 18.96 14.36 12.10
N HIS A 111 19.26 14.22 13.40
CA HIS A 111 20.20 13.21 13.89
C HIS A 111 19.70 11.79 13.64
N PHE A 112 18.39 11.56 13.75
CA PHE A 112 17.78 10.29 13.38
C PHE A 112 18.03 9.95 11.90
N VAL A 113 17.79 10.90 11.00
CA VAL A 113 17.99 10.66 9.56
C VAL A 113 19.46 10.42 9.25
N ASP A 114 20.38 11.20 9.82
CA ASP A 114 21.82 11.00 9.62
C ASP A 114 22.28 9.62 10.12
N ALA A 115 21.77 9.18 11.27
CA ALA A 115 22.03 7.85 11.82
C ALA A 115 21.46 6.73 10.93
N MET A 116 20.27 6.94 10.35
CA MET A 116 19.50 5.91 9.65
C MET A 116 19.71 5.88 8.13
N ASN A 117 20.26 6.92 7.53
CA ASN A 117 20.37 7.06 6.08
C ASN A 117 21.08 5.86 5.41
N THR A 118 21.97 5.19 6.14
CA THR A 118 22.74 4.05 5.62
C THR A 118 22.24 2.68 6.05
N PRO A 119 21.87 2.42 7.31
CA PRO A 119 21.31 1.12 7.65
C PRO A 119 19.94 0.88 7.01
N MET A 120 19.14 1.93 6.75
CA MET A 120 17.80 1.78 6.17
C MET A 120 17.78 1.12 4.79
N PRO A 121 18.64 1.50 3.81
CA PRO A 121 18.77 0.77 2.57
C PRO A 121 19.02 -0.75 2.74
N VAL A 122 19.84 -1.17 3.71
CA VAL A 122 20.08 -2.60 4.00
C VAL A 122 18.78 -3.27 4.45
N LEU A 123 18.06 -2.63 5.39
CA LEU A 123 16.80 -3.12 5.92
C LEU A 123 15.72 -3.22 4.84
N ALA A 124 15.72 -2.27 3.89
CA ALA A 124 14.80 -2.25 2.76
C ALA A 124 15.01 -3.40 1.76
N ILE A 125 16.20 -4.02 1.71
CA ILE A 125 16.48 -5.12 0.77
C ILE A 125 16.03 -6.44 1.38
N ILE A 126 14.73 -6.63 1.45
CA ILE A 126 14.11 -7.88 1.88
C ILE A 126 13.83 -8.68 0.60
N LYS A 127 14.45 -9.86 0.46
CA LYS A 127 14.35 -10.68 -0.77
C LYS A 127 13.73 -12.05 -0.52
N THR A 128 13.66 -12.46 0.74
CA THR A 128 13.29 -13.81 1.17
C THR A 128 12.58 -13.73 2.51
N GLN A 129 11.80 -14.76 2.86
CA GLN A 129 11.14 -14.85 4.16
C GLN A 129 12.14 -14.75 5.34
N PRO A 130 13.31 -15.43 5.34
CA PRO A 130 14.30 -15.27 6.40
C PRO A 130 14.78 -13.83 6.62
N HIS A 131 14.88 -13.01 5.56
CA HIS A 131 15.23 -11.59 5.73
C HIS A 131 14.14 -10.82 6.47
N LEU A 132 12.87 -11.17 6.22
CA LEU A 132 11.72 -10.57 6.89
C LEU A 132 11.63 -11.04 8.35
N ASP A 133 11.93 -12.31 8.62
CA ASP A 133 11.96 -12.87 9.97
C ASP A 133 13.04 -12.19 10.82
N GLU A 134 14.25 -11.99 10.28
CA GLU A 134 15.31 -11.23 10.96
C GLU A 134 14.89 -9.80 11.28
N LEU A 135 14.23 -9.11 10.33
CA LEU A 135 13.71 -7.76 10.55
C LEU A 135 12.68 -7.74 11.68
N ILE A 136 11.74 -8.69 11.69
CA ILE A 136 10.71 -8.81 12.75
C ILE A 136 11.36 -9.10 14.10
N GLU A 137 12.31 -10.03 14.15
CA GLU A 137 13.07 -10.37 15.36
C GLU A 137 13.77 -9.13 15.94
N GLY A 138 14.51 -8.39 15.11
CA GLY A 138 15.18 -7.16 15.51
C GLY A 138 14.24 -6.02 15.91
N CYS A 139 13.02 -5.99 15.37
CA CYS A 139 11.98 -5.04 15.80
C CYS A 139 11.30 -5.41 17.12
N GLY A 140 11.63 -6.56 17.75
CA GLY A 140 11.01 -7.02 19.00
C GLY A 140 10.25 -8.35 18.89
N GLY A 141 10.45 -9.10 17.81
CA GLY A 141 9.94 -10.47 17.64
C GLY A 141 8.46 -10.59 17.28
N SER A 142 7.78 -9.48 16.96
CA SER A 142 6.37 -9.50 16.56
C SER A 142 6.04 -8.52 15.44
N ILE A 143 5.02 -8.87 14.64
CA ILE A 143 4.49 -8.01 13.56
C ILE A 143 3.95 -6.69 14.13
N GLU A 144 3.38 -6.71 15.34
CA GLU A 144 2.94 -5.51 16.04
C GLU A 144 4.11 -4.56 16.34
N SER A 145 5.26 -5.10 16.77
CA SER A 145 6.45 -4.29 17.05
C SER A 145 7.05 -3.71 15.77
N LEU A 146 7.10 -4.49 14.69
CA LEU A 146 7.47 -3.99 13.36
C LEU A 146 6.52 -2.88 12.90
N LEU A 147 5.21 -3.05 13.04
CA LEU A 147 4.24 -2.01 12.69
C LEU A 147 4.45 -0.73 13.50
N LYS A 148 4.69 -0.86 14.81
CA LYS A 148 4.97 0.27 15.69
C LYS A 148 6.22 1.03 15.21
N ALA A 149 7.27 0.31 14.80
CA ALA A 149 8.49 0.88 14.22
C ALA A 149 8.18 1.68 12.95
N LEU A 150 7.48 1.06 11.99
CA LEU A 150 7.09 1.66 10.71
C LEU A 150 6.25 2.92 10.91
N LYS A 151 5.22 2.84 11.78
CA LYS A 151 4.34 3.97 12.09
C LYS A 151 5.09 5.10 12.77
N LYS A 152 5.97 4.80 13.74
CA LYS A 152 6.77 5.82 14.42
C LYS A 152 7.71 6.52 13.45
N HIS A 153 8.42 5.76 12.59
CA HIS A 153 9.28 6.33 11.56
C HIS A 153 8.50 7.26 10.62
N ILE A 154 7.38 6.79 10.06
CA ILE A 154 6.52 7.61 9.20
C ILE A 154 6.09 8.89 9.93
N SER A 155 5.63 8.78 11.18
CA SER A 155 5.18 9.93 11.97
C SER A 155 6.28 10.96 12.20
N LEU A 156 7.51 10.52 12.52
CA LEU A 156 8.65 11.42 12.70
C LEU A 156 8.99 12.13 11.39
N ALA A 157 9.02 11.39 10.29
CA ALA A 157 9.32 11.96 8.98
C ALA A 157 8.24 12.94 8.49
N THR A 158 6.97 12.68 8.75
CA THR A 158 5.87 13.58 8.35
C THR A 158 5.71 14.78 9.27
N ALA A 159 6.18 14.69 10.52
CA ALA A 159 6.24 15.83 11.44
C ALA A 159 7.41 16.78 11.15
N SER A 160 8.44 16.32 10.43
CA SER A 160 9.60 17.13 10.10
C SER A 160 9.26 18.33 9.24
N SER A 161 9.76 19.51 9.63
CA SER A 161 9.71 20.72 8.83
C SER A 161 10.68 20.68 7.64
N ASN A 162 11.71 19.82 7.71
CA ASN A 162 12.71 19.62 6.67
C ASN A 162 12.23 18.57 5.67
N SER A 163 11.49 19.01 4.66
CA SER A 163 10.87 18.15 3.65
C SER A 163 11.86 17.31 2.84
N ARG A 164 13.13 17.74 2.71
CA ARG A 164 14.18 16.96 2.06
C ARG A 164 14.57 15.76 2.91
N LEU A 165 14.82 15.96 4.20
CA LEU A 165 15.16 14.87 5.12
C LEU A 165 13.99 13.91 5.29
N ALA A 166 12.76 14.42 5.38
CA ALA A 166 11.56 13.60 5.40
C ALA A 166 11.46 12.66 4.19
N ALA A 167 11.78 13.15 2.99
CA ALA A 167 11.79 12.35 1.76
C ALA A 167 12.80 11.19 1.83
N ILE A 168 14.02 11.51 2.28
CA ILE A 168 15.12 10.55 2.41
C ILE A 168 14.76 9.45 3.42
N ALA A 169 14.16 9.84 4.55
CA ALA A 169 13.74 8.92 5.60
C ALA A 169 12.60 7.98 5.16
N ILE A 170 11.61 8.52 4.44
CA ILE A 170 10.40 7.76 4.05
C ILE A 170 10.69 6.73 2.96
N GLY A 171 11.58 7.02 2.01
CA GLY A 171 11.86 6.12 0.88
C GLY A 171 12.14 4.68 1.29
N PRO A 172 13.13 4.42 2.17
CA PRO A 172 13.41 3.07 2.63
C PRO A 172 12.27 2.39 3.39
N VAL A 173 11.45 3.13 4.14
CA VAL A 173 10.27 2.57 4.83
C VAL A 173 9.24 2.08 3.80
N LEU A 174 9.03 2.84 2.72
CA LEU A 174 8.15 2.43 1.64
C LEU A 174 8.69 1.18 0.93
N LEU A 175 10.01 1.09 0.69
CA LEU A 175 10.63 -0.12 0.13
C LEU A 175 10.47 -1.34 1.05
N ILE A 176 10.58 -1.17 2.38
CA ILE A 176 10.29 -2.26 3.33
C ILE A 176 8.84 -2.74 3.15
N LEU A 177 7.88 -1.80 3.10
CA LEU A 177 6.46 -2.12 2.95
C LEU A 177 6.15 -2.80 1.62
N GLU A 178 6.76 -2.35 0.53
CA GLU A 178 6.70 -2.97 -0.80
C GLU A 178 7.18 -4.42 -0.73
N ASN A 179 8.40 -4.65 -0.23
CA ASN A 179 8.95 -6.01 -0.17
C ASN A 179 8.15 -6.94 0.76
N ILE A 180 7.52 -6.43 1.82
CA ILE A 180 6.61 -7.22 2.67
C ILE A 180 5.44 -7.76 1.85
N VAL A 181 4.83 -6.95 0.98
CA VAL A 181 3.72 -7.38 0.11
C VAL A 181 4.15 -8.54 -0.80
N TYR A 182 5.33 -8.43 -1.40
CA TYR A 182 5.87 -9.45 -2.30
C TYR A 182 6.30 -10.75 -1.60
N ILE A 183 6.76 -10.65 -0.35
CA ILE A 183 7.30 -11.80 0.39
C ILE A 183 6.21 -12.53 1.17
N SER A 184 5.32 -11.79 1.83
CA SER A 184 4.33 -12.36 2.74
C SER A 184 3.02 -11.56 2.75
N VAL A 185 2.07 -12.04 1.94
CA VAL A 185 0.69 -11.51 1.89
C VAL A 185 0.02 -11.55 3.28
N ASP A 186 0.29 -12.58 4.09
CA ASP A 186 -0.29 -12.71 5.43
C ASP A 186 0.22 -11.63 6.40
N ILE A 187 1.52 -11.28 6.33
CA ILE A 187 2.07 -10.19 7.14
C ILE A 187 1.53 -8.85 6.64
N ALA A 188 1.50 -8.62 5.31
CA ALA A 188 0.93 -7.41 4.74
C ALA A 188 -0.54 -7.22 5.15
N GLN A 189 -1.33 -8.30 5.19
CA GLN A 189 -2.70 -8.29 5.68
C GLN A 189 -2.79 -7.92 7.16
N GLN A 190 -1.91 -8.46 8.01
CA GLN A 190 -1.87 -8.08 9.43
C GLN A 190 -1.53 -6.59 9.62
N LEU A 191 -0.65 -6.03 8.78
CA LEU A 191 -0.35 -4.59 8.80
C LEU A 191 -1.57 -3.76 8.39
N LEU A 192 -2.35 -4.20 7.39
CA LEU A 192 -3.63 -3.58 7.01
C LEU A 192 -4.62 -3.57 8.18
N GLU A 193 -4.81 -4.73 8.81
CA GLU A 193 -5.74 -4.90 9.93
C GLU A 193 -5.40 -4.02 11.13
N GLN A 194 -4.11 -3.76 11.34
CA GLN A 194 -3.62 -2.86 12.37
C GLN A 194 -3.50 -1.40 11.89
N GLY A 195 -3.98 -1.05 10.69
CA GLY A 195 -4.18 0.31 10.22
C GLY A 195 -2.94 1.02 9.68
N ILE A 196 -2.06 0.32 8.95
CA ILE A 196 -0.92 0.93 8.25
C ILE A 196 -1.34 1.96 7.18
N VAL A 197 -2.54 1.82 6.61
CA VAL A 197 -3.03 2.66 5.49
C VAL A 197 -3.02 4.15 5.84
N ALA A 198 -3.46 4.52 7.05
CA ALA A 198 -3.46 5.92 7.46
C ALA A 198 -2.04 6.50 7.52
N SER A 199 -1.07 5.70 7.96
CA SER A 199 0.34 6.08 7.97
C SER A 199 0.90 6.19 6.55
N LEU A 200 0.58 5.27 5.65
CA LEU A 200 0.95 5.39 4.23
C LEU A 200 0.42 6.68 3.60
N VAL A 201 -0.85 7.02 3.81
CA VAL A 201 -1.42 8.30 3.34
C VAL A 201 -0.75 9.51 4.00
N SER A 202 -0.33 9.40 5.25
CA SER A 202 0.47 10.45 5.88
C SER A 202 1.87 10.57 5.25
N ALA A 203 2.53 9.46 4.93
CA ALA A 203 3.86 9.43 4.29
C ALA A 203 3.83 10.04 2.88
N LEU A 204 2.68 9.95 2.21
CA LEU A 204 2.39 10.64 0.96
C LEU A 204 2.30 12.17 1.13
N GLY A 205 2.06 12.62 2.36
CA GLY A 205 1.94 14.02 2.77
C GLY A 205 3.24 14.80 2.95
N VAL A 206 4.39 14.34 2.44
CA VAL A 206 5.67 15.11 2.47
C VAL A 206 5.65 16.24 1.44
N GLU A 207 4.61 17.05 1.54
CA GLU A 207 4.19 18.07 0.59
C GLU A 207 5.08 19.32 0.63
N GLY A 208 5.94 19.45 1.64
CA GLY A 208 6.88 20.54 1.77
C GLY A 208 8.06 20.47 0.80
N MET A 209 8.17 19.41 -0.02
CA MET A 209 9.31 19.28 -0.93
C MET A 209 9.25 20.36 -2.03
N PRO A 210 10.34 21.13 -2.24
CA PRO A 210 10.43 22.06 -3.35
C PRO A 210 10.10 21.34 -4.67
N PRO A 211 9.42 21.99 -5.62
CA PRO A 211 9.11 21.39 -6.92
C PRO A 211 10.36 20.90 -7.67
N ASN A 212 11.54 21.45 -7.34
CA ASN A 212 12.82 21.09 -7.97
C ASN A 212 13.57 19.95 -7.25
N ASN A 213 12.98 19.32 -6.22
CA ASN A 213 13.66 18.22 -5.53
C ASN A 213 13.58 16.92 -6.38
N PRO A 214 14.72 16.37 -6.85
CA PRO A 214 14.73 15.18 -7.71
C PRO A 214 14.24 13.91 -7.00
N VAL A 215 14.25 13.86 -5.66
CA VAL A 215 13.77 12.71 -4.88
C VAL A 215 12.24 12.66 -4.83
N ARG A 216 11.59 13.81 -5.05
CA ARG A 216 10.14 13.95 -4.86
C ARG A 216 9.30 13.05 -5.76
N PRO A 217 9.55 12.94 -7.09
CA PRO A 217 8.74 12.07 -7.95
C PRO A 217 8.86 10.61 -7.55
N VAL A 218 10.09 10.13 -7.26
CA VAL A 218 10.36 8.74 -6.89
C VAL A 218 9.68 8.36 -5.58
N ALA A 219 9.74 9.23 -4.56
CA ALA A 219 9.07 8.96 -3.28
C ALA A 219 7.55 8.92 -3.40
N VAL A 220 6.96 9.82 -4.21
CA VAL A 220 5.51 9.82 -4.47
C VAL A 220 5.12 8.58 -5.27
N GLU A 221 5.88 8.23 -6.30
CA GLU A 221 5.66 7.05 -7.12
C GLU A 221 5.68 5.78 -6.29
N LEU A 222 6.75 5.55 -5.54
CA LEU A 222 6.90 4.40 -4.67
C LEU A 222 5.78 4.37 -3.61
N GLY A 223 5.48 5.51 -2.99
CA GLY A 223 4.43 5.57 -1.97
C GLY A 223 3.03 5.27 -2.52
N VAL A 224 2.72 5.76 -3.72
CA VAL A 224 1.44 5.48 -4.39
C VAL A 224 1.39 4.02 -4.85
N GLY A 225 2.50 3.49 -5.39
CA GLY A 225 2.62 2.07 -5.77
C GLY A 225 2.34 1.15 -4.59
N VAL A 226 3.05 1.35 -3.47
CA VAL A 226 2.83 0.60 -2.22
C VAL A 226 1.38 0.75 -1.76
N LEU A 227 0.83 1.97 -1.75
CA LEU A 227 -0.56 2.16 -1.32
C LEU A 227 -1.53 1.37 -2.21
N ILE A 228 -1.36 1.39 -3.54
CA ILE A 228 -2.19 0.63 -4.48
C ILE A 228 -2.10 -0.87 -4.18
N GLU A 229 -0.89 -1.42 -4.05
CA GLU A 229 -0.68 -2.83 -3.74
C GLU A 229 -1.42 -3.25 -2.45
N TYR A 230 -1.29 -2.46 -1.38
CA TYR A 230 -1.99 -2.69 -0.13
C TYR A 230 -3.52 -2.59 -0.26
N LEU A 231 -4.02 -1.66 -1.08
CA LEU A 231 -5.46 -1.52 -1.34
C LEU A 231 -6.03 -2.66 -2.20
N GLU A 232 -5.18 -3.37 -2.96
CA GLU A 232 -5.58 -4.46 -3.84
C GLU A 232 -5.39 -5.87 -3.24
N LEU A 233 -4.57 -6.03 -2.18
CA LEU A 233 -4.28 -7.31 -1.51
C LEU A 233 -5.52 -8.15 -1.15
N ARG A 234 -6.58 -7.47 -0.72
CA ARG A 234 -7.92 -8.01 -0.58
C ARG A 234 -8.82 -6.92 -1.12
N THR A 235 -9.77 -7.21 -1.98
CA THR A 235 -10.71 -6.26 -2.60
C THR A 235 -11.71 -5.63 -1.58
N GLU A 236 -11.27 -5.48 -0.33
CA GLU A 236 -12.01 -4.93 0.79
C GLU A 236 -11.96 -3.41 0.80
N TYR A 237 -13.10 -2.80 0.51
CA TYR A 237 -13.27 -1.35 0.46
C TYR A 237 -12.95 -0.60 1.76
N ARG A 238 -12.88 -1.28 2.92
CA ARG A 238 -12.62 -0.63 4.22
C ARG A 238 -11.26 0.06 4.24
N TRP A 239 -10.25 -0.50 3.57
CA TRP A 239 -8.90 0.08 3.50
C TRP A 239 -8.88 1.32 2.63
N THR A 240 -9.57 1.29 1.50
CA THR A 240 -9.70 2.47 0.67
C THR A 240 -10.50 3.57 1.37
N LEU A 241 -11.53 3.22 2.14
CA LEU A 241 -12.24 4.18 2.99
C LEU A 241 -11.35 4.75 4.10
N GLN A 242 -10.47 3.95 4.68
CA GLN A 242 -9.46 4.41 5.63
C GLN A 242 -8.49 5.39 4.97
N ALA A 243 -8.03 5.10 3.74
CA ALA A 243 -7.15 5.98 2.98
C ALA A 243 -7.81 7.32 2.69
N ILE A 244 -9.07 7.32 2.23
CA ILE A 244 -9.85 8.55 2.01
C ILE A 244 -10.00 9.35 3.31
N ARG A 245 -10.33 8.69 4.43
CA ARG A 245 -10.44 9.35 5.75
C ARG A 245 -9.12 9.93 6.23
N ALA A 246 -7.99 9.35 5.84
CA ALA A 246 -6.66 9.85 6.13
C ALA A 246 -6.23 11.01 5.22
N GLY A 247 -7.09 11.48 4.31
CA GLY A 247 -6.85 12.65 3.47
C GLY A 247 -6.27 12.34 2.09
N LEU A 248 -6.41 11.11 1.58
CA LEU A 248 -5.82 10.71 0.31
C LEU A 248 -6.25 11.61 -0.87
N LEU A 249 -7.52 12.03 -0.90
CA LEU A 249 -8.04 12.84 -2.02
C LEU A 249 -7.42 14.24 -2.02
N GLU A 250 -7.24 14.82 -0.84
CA GLU A 250 -6.57 16.10 -0.62
C GLU A 250 -5.11 16.02 -1.07
N ARG A 251 -4.41 14.92 -0.77
CA ARG A 251 -3.05 14.67 -1.26
C ARG A 251 -2.99 14.60 -2.79
N VAL A 252 -3.92 13.86 -3.41
CA VAL A 252 -4.00 13.75 -4.88
C VAL A 252 -4.22 15.13 -5.53
N ILE A 253 -5.13 15.93 -4.98
CA ILE A 253 -5.35 17.31 -5.46
C ILE A 253 -4.06 18.12 -5.34
N LEU A 254 -3.42 18.09 -4.18
CA LEU A 254 -2.23 18.89 -3.95
C LEU A 254 -1.07 18.48 -4.86
N TRP A 255 -0.88 17.18 -5.10
CA TRP A 255 0.10 16.70 -6.07
C TRP A 255 -0.25 17.14 -7.47
N GLY A 256 -1.52 17.05 -7.88
CA GLY A 256 -1.95 17.56 -9.17
C GLY A 256 -1.57 19.02 -9.39
N VAL A 257 -1.71 19.86 -8.37
CA VAL A 257 -1.29 21.28 -8.43
C VAL A 257 0.24 21.42 -8.42
N LYS A 258 0.92 20.75 -7.49
CA LYS A 258 2.37 20.95 -7.26
C LYS A 258 3.28 20.20 -8.24
N LEU A 259 2.76 19.21 -8.95
CA LEU A 259 3.46 18.47 -9.99
C LEU A 259 3.21 19.10 -11.38
N GLY A 260 2.73 20.35 -11.45
CA GLY A 260 2.25 21.05 -12.66
C GLY A 260 3.18 21.13 -13.87
N ASN A 261 4.38 20.53 -13.83
CA ASN A 261 5.32 20.42 -14.96
C ASN A 261 5.81 18.99 -15.23
N VAL A 262 5.34 17.96 -14.51
CA VAL A 262 5.84 16.59 -14.67
C VAL A 262 5.07 15.81 -15.75
N SER A 263 4.68 16.51 -16.82
CA SER A 263 3.52 16.22 -17.66
C SER A 263 3.55 14.95 -18.51
N GLU A 264 4.59 14.11 -18.40
CA GLU A 264 4.65 12.77 -19.00
C GLU A 264 5.33 11.72 -18.10
N SER A 265 5.61 12.05 -16.83
CA SER A 265 6.31 11.12 -15.93
C SER A 265 5.46 9.92 -15.50
N GLU A 266 6.15 8.87 -15.07
CA GLU A 266 5.61 7.68 -14.42
C GLU A 266 4.64 8.04 -13.27
N ALA A 267 4.90 9.11 -12.52
CA ALA A 267 4.00 9.60 -11.46
C ALA A 267 2.58 9.90 -11.95
N GLY A 268 2.39 10.38 -13.19
CA GLY A 268 1.07 10.58 -13.79
C GLY A 268 0.32 9.26 -13.95
N ARG A 269 1.01 8.20 -14.38
CA ARG A 269 0.44 6.85 -14.54
C ARG A 269 0.04 6.25 -13.19
N PHE A 270 0.87 6.40 -12.16
CA PHE A 270 0.54 5.90 -10.83
C PHE A 270 -0.69 6.60 -10.23
N LEU A 271 -0.83 7.90 -10.48
CA LEU A 271 -2.01 8.63 -10.05
C LEU A 271 -3.25 8.21 -10.85
N GLU A 272 -3.14 7.95 -12.16
CA GLU A 272 -4.23 7.34 -12.93
C GLU A 272 -4.62 5.96 -12.40
N LEU A 273 -3.65 5.11 -12.05
CA LEU A 273 -3.91 3.80 -11.44
C LEU A 273 -4.60 3.94 -10.09
N LEU A 274 -4.16 4.88 -9.25
CA LEU A 274 -4.80 5.18 -7.98
C LEU A 274 -6.26 5.61 -8.19
N LEU A 275 -6.51 6.45 -9.20
CA LEU A 275 -7.85 6.85 -9.59
C LEU A 275 -8.68 5.62 -10.01
N VAL A 276 -8.14 4.70 -10.82
CA VAL A 276 -8.82 3.44 -11.18
C VAL A 276 -9.22 2.65 -9.93
N VAL A 277 -8.32 2.49 -8.96
CA VAL A 277 -8.61 1.80 -7.68
C VAL A 277 -9.72 2.53 -6.91
N LEU A 278 -9.64 3.86 -6.79
CA LEU A 278 -10.63 4.68 -6.10
C LEU A 278 -12.01 4.63 -6.79
N TRP A 279 -12.08 4.47 -8.10
CA TRP A 279 -13.36 4.46 -8.81
C TRP A 279 -14.09 3.12 -8.76
N ARG A 280 -13.36 2.02 -8.53
CA ARG A 280 -13.96 0.72 -8.26
C ARG A 280 -14.80 0.74 -6.98
N ILE A 281 -14.39 1.54 -5.99
CA ILE A 281 -15.10 1.66 -4.71
C ILE A 281 -16.16 2.78 -4.67
N LEU A 282 -16.38 3.51 -5.77
CA LEU A 282 -17.48 4.48 -5.85
C LEU A 282 -18.87 3.80 -5.81
N VAL A 283 -18.95 2.52 -5.45
CA VAL A 283 -20.20 1.79 -5.23
C VAL A 283 -20.69 1.91 -3.79
N PHE A 284 -19.90 2.51 -2.89
CA PHE A 284 -20.26 2.74 -1.50
C PHE A 284 -20.79 4.17 -1.28
N PRO A 285 -21.99 4.35 -0.70
CA PRO A 285 -22.55 5.67 -0.42
C PRO A 285 -21.61 6.60 0.34
N SER A 286 -20.92 6.07 1.37
CA SER A 286 -19.99 6.86 2.18
C SER A 286 -18.79 7.36 1.40
N VAL A 287 -18.33 6.60 0.41
CA VAL A 287 -17.21 6.98 -0.46
C VAL A 287 -17.68 8.03 -1.44
N ILE A 288 -18.82 7.81 -2.12
CA ILE A 288 -19.38 8.75 -3.10
C ILE A 288 -19.50 10.17 -2.51
N LEU A 289 -20.06 10.28 -1.31
CA LEU A 289 -20.27 11.59 -0.67
C LEU A 289 -18.96 12.29 -0.33
N ARG A 290 -17.94 11.54 0.14
CA ARG A 290 -16.61 12.10 0.44
C ARG A 290 -15.87 12.52 -0.82
N VAL A 291 -15.97 11.73 -1.89
CA VAL A 291 -15.39 12.10 -3.17
C VAL A 291 -16.09 13.32 -3.76
N LYS A 292 -17.43 13.42 -3.69
CA LYS A 292 -18.20 14.61 -4.12
C LYS A 292 -17.68 15.89 -3.45
N GLU A 293 -17.44 15.83 -2.14
CA GLU A 293 -16.88 16.93 -1.35
C GLU A 293 -15.48 17.31 -1.85
N ALA A 294 -14.57 16.33 -2.00
CA ALA A 294 -13.22 16.57 -2.49
C ALA A 294 -13.19 17.14 -3.92
N LEU A 295 -14.05 16.64 -4.82
CA LEU A 295 -14.18 17.10 -6.21
C LEU A 295 -14.63 18.56 -6.32
N SER A 296 -15.26 19.11 -5.27
CA SER A 296 -15.72 20.50 -5.26
C SER A 296 -14.57 21.50 -4.98
N SER A 297 -13.34 21.02 -4.86
CA SER A 297 -12.21 21.79 -4.31
C SER A 297 -11.19 22.24 -5.35
N SER A 298 -10.75 23.50 -5.18
CA SER A 298 -9.59 24.19 -5.79
C SER A 298 -9.60 24.49 -7.31
N PRO A 299 -9.84 25.76 -7.70
CA PRO A 299 -9.61 26.24 -9.07
C PRO A 299 -8.18 25.97 -9.59
N ALA A 300 -7.18 25.90 -8.70
CA ALA A 300 -5.80 25.64 -9.08
C ALA A 300 -5.58 24.25 -9.67
N PHE A 301 -6.44 23.27 -9.33
CA PHE A 301 -6.35 21.92 -9.84
C PHE A 301 -6.71 21.83 -11.34
N THR A 302 -7.39 22.83 -11.90
CA THR A 302 -7.77 22.88 -13.34
C THR A 302 -6.56 22.91 -14.28
N GLN A 303 -5.40 23.33 -13.79
CA GLN A 303 -4.15 23.38 -14.54
C GLN A 303 -3.33 22.08 -14.40
N SER A 304 -3.80 21.12 -13.61
CA SER A 304 -3.10 19.85 -13.39
C SER A 304 -3.22 18.93 -14.60
N VAL A 305 -2.18 18.12 -14.84
CA VAL A 305 -2.26 16.97 -15.76
C VAL A 305 -3.28 15.92 -15.33
N LEU A 306 -3.59 15.87 -14.04
CA LEU A 306 -4.63 15.00 -13.50
C LEU A 306 -6.03 15.55 -13.74
N TYR A 307 -6.18 16.79 -14.22
CA TYR A 307 -7.49 17.41 -14.36
C TYR A 307 -8.40 16.64 -15.29
N ALA A 308 -7.90 16.19 -16.45
CA ALA A 308 -8.71 15.42 -17.40
C ALA A 308 -9.24 14.09 -16.80
N PRO A 309 -8.39 13.18 -16.27
CA PRO A 309 -8.89 11.96 -15.64
C PRO A 309 -9.75 12.25 -14.40
N TRP A 310 -9.43 13.27 -13.61
CA TRP A 310 -10.24 13.70 -12.48
C TRP A 310 -11.63 14.20 -12.89
N MET A 311 -11.74 14.95 -13.98
CA MET A 311 -13.02 15.43 -14.51
C MET A 311 -13.87 14.31 -15.13
N ALA A 312 -13.24 13.35 -15.81
CA ALA A 312 -13.93 12.13 -16.25
C ALA A 312 -14.55 11.39 -15.05
N SER A 313 -13.83 11.41 -13.93
CA SER A 313 -14.27 10.81 -12.68
C SER A 313 -15.39 11.60 -12.01
N LYS A 314 -15.34 12.93 -12.07
CA LYS A 314 -16.41 13.80 -11.57
C LYS A 314 -17.76 13.47 -12.21
N ASN A 315 -17.81 13.22 -13.52
CA ASN A 315 -19.05 12.81 -14.18
C ASN A 315 -19.61 11.51 -13.59
N THR A 316 -18.74 10.54 -13.31
CA THR A 316 -19.11 9.29 -12.65
C THR A 316 -19.63 9.54 -11.23
N VAL A 317 -18.99 10.41 -10.47
CA VAL A 317 -19.42 10.74 -9.10
C VAL A 317 -20.75 11.47 -9.11
N ASP A 318 -20.92 12.51 -9.93
CA ASP A 318 -22.17 13.28 -10.04
C ASP A 318 -23.36 12.38 -10.44
N GLU A 319 -23.11 11.42 -11.33
CA GLU A 319 -24.09 10.39 -11.67
C GLU A 319 -24.45 9.51 -10.46
N ARG A 320 -23.45 8.96 -9.76
CA ARG A 320 -23.69 8.08 -8.61
C ARG A 320 -24.32 8.83 -7.43
N VAL A 321 -24.02 10.11 -7.27
CA VAL A 321 -24.67 11.02 -6.31
C VAL A 321 -26.15 11.16 -6.64
N ARG A 322 -26.52 11.40 -7.91
CA ARG A 322 -27.93 11.47 -8.31
C ARG A 322 -28.67 10.16 -8.04
N ILE A 323 -28.06 9.02 -8.37
CA ILE A 323 -28.64 7.69 -8.07
C ILE A 323 -28.79 7.50 -6.56
N LEU A 324 -27.80 7.93 -5.78
CA LEU A 324 -27.82 7.87 -4.32
C LEU A 324 -28.93 8.72 -3.72
N GLU A 325 -29.10 9.97 -4.17
CA GLU A 325 -30.15 10.88 -3.71
C GLU A 325 -31.55 10.31 -4.02
N VAL A 326 -31.74 9.80 -5.24
CA VAL A 326 -32.99 9.15 -5.66
C VAL A 326 -33.28 7.91 -4.80
N TRP A 327 -32.28 7.04 -4.61
CA TRP A 327 -32.42 5.87 -3.74
C TRP A 327 -32.72 6.27 -2.30
N GLN A 328 -32.06 7.28 -1.75
CA GLN A 328 -32.32 7.77 -0.39
C GLN A 328 -33.73 8.34 -0.23
N ALA A 329 -34.23 9.09 -1.22
CA ALA A 329 -35.55 9.72 -1.17
C ALA A 329 -36.70 8.70 -1.20
N HIS A 330 -36.48 7.56 -1.85
CA HIS A 330 -37.51 6.54 -2.04
C HIS A 330 -37.26 5.25 -1.27
N ARG A 331 -36.15 5.18 -0.53
CA ARG A 331 -35.86 4.05 0.36
C ARG A 331 -36.87 4.09 1.48
N ASP A 332 -37.81 3.16 1.47
CA ASP A 332 -38.62 2.88 2.64
C ASP A 332 -37.77 2.08 3.64
N PRO A 333 -37.30 2.69 4.75
CA PRO A 333 -36.51 1.96 5.75
C PRO A 333 -37.33 0.85 6.44
N SER A 334 -38.65 0.83 6.24
CA SER A 334 -39.55 -0.15 6.80
C SER A 334 -39.67 -1.43 5.97
N THR A 335 -39.08 -1.52 4.77
CA THR A 335 -39.12 -2.76 3.96
C THR A 335 -37.73 -3.41 3.81
N LEU A 336 -37.72 -4.74 3.72
CA LEU A 336 -36.54 -5.56 3.48
C LEU A 336 -36.83 -6.62 2.41
N ALA A 337 -35.79 -7.05 1.72
CA ALA A 337 -35.81 -8.22 0.84
C ALA A 337 -35.10 -9.40 1.53
N CYS A 338 -35.46 -10.62 1.16
CA CYS A 338 -34.78 -11.82 1.66
C CYS A 338 -33.36 -11.90 1.06
N ASP A 339 -32.35 -12.18 1.88
CA ASP A 339 -30.97 -12.35 1.41
C ASP A 339 -30.71 -13.73 0.81
N ASN A 340 -31.63 -14.69 0.97
CA ASN A 340 -31.58 -15.93 0.18
C ASN A 340 -31.90 -15.59 -1.29
N LEU A 341 -30.91 -15.74 -2.17
CA LEU A 341 -31.00 -15.39 -3.60
C LEU A 341 -32.10 -16.17 -4.36
N GLN A 342 -32.56 -17.30 -3.82
CA GLN A 342 -33.68 -18.07 -4.37
C GLN A 342 -35.06 -17.60 -3.86
N CYS A 343 -35.10 -16.61 -2.96
CA CYS A 343 -36.32 -16.10 -2.36
C CYS A 343 -36.56 -14.65 -2.76
N GLU A 344 -37.63 -14.40 -3.50
CA GLU A 344 -37.99 -13.07 -4.01
C GLU A 344 -38.84 -12.25 -3.03
N LYS A 345 -39.00 -12.71 -1.78
CA LYS A 345 -39.91 -12.06 -0.82
C LYS A 345 -39.35 -10.70 -0.38
N VAL A 346 -40.16 -9.65 -0.57
CA VAL A 346 -39.98 -8.31 -0.03
C VAL A 346 -41.18 -8.01 0.88
N ASP A 347 -40.93 -7.56 2.10
CA ASP A 347 -41.97 -7.33 3.12
C ASP A 347 -41.48 -6.29 4.14
N LYS A 348 -42.30 -5.97 5.14
CA LYS A 348 -41.89 -5.08 6.22
C LYS A 348 -40.71 -5.67 7.01
N LYS A 349 -39.84 -4.81 7.55
CA LYS A 349 -38.60 -5.17 8.24
C LYS A 349 -38.82 -6.13 9.41
N ASP A 350 -39.93 -5.96 10.13
CA ASP A 350 -40.42 -6.79 11.22
C ASP A 350 -40.85 -8.20 10.80
N CYS A 351 -41.08 -8.43 9.50
CA CYS A 351 -41.34 -9.76 8.93
C CYS A 351 -40.05 -10.54 8.63
N PHE A 352 -38.86 -9.95 8.81
CA PHE A 352 -37.57 -10.59 8.56
C PHE A 352 -36.81 -10.87 9.85
N ARG A 353 -36.01 -11.94 9.81
CA ARG A 353 -35.08 -12.32 10.86
C ARG A 353 -33.67 -12.06 10.39
N CYS A 354 -32.90 -11.32 11.18
CA CYS A 354 -31.48 -11.15 10.89
C CYS A 354 -30.69 -12.40 11.27
N CYS A 355 -29.63 -12.70 10.52
CA CYS A 355 -28.67 -13.73 10.87
C CYS A 355 -28.04 -13.42 12.23
N ALA A 356 -28.09 -14.37 13.16
CA ALA A 356 -27.49 -14.18 14.50
C ALA A 356 -25.95 -14.07 14.46
N GLY A 357 -25.30 -14.61 13.42
CA GLY A 357 -23.85 -14.53 13.25
C GLY A 357 -23.39 -13.18 12.72
N CYS A 358 -23.84 -12.80 11.52
CA CYS A 358 -23.38 -11.57 10.87
C CYS A 358 -24.19 -10.32 11.23
N GLY A 359 -25.42 -10.46 11.71
CA GLY A 359 -26.34 -9.35 12.00
C GLY A 359 -26.79 -8.53 10.79
N ILE A 360 -26.34 -8.87 9.58
CA ILE A 360 -26.54 -8.10 8.35
C ILE A 360 -27.58 -8.77 7.44
N ALA A 361 -27.45 -10.09 7.23
CA ALA A 361 -28.34 -10.81 6.33
C ALA A 361 -29.74 -10.95 6.95
N ALA A 362 -30.79 -10.66 6.20
CA ALA A 362 -32.18 -10.69 6.61
C ALA A 362 -32.93 -11.77 5.83
N TYR A 363 -33.61 -12.68 6.54
CA TYR A 363 -34.34 -13.78 5.94
C TYR A 363 -35.80 -13.75 6.34
N CYS A 364 -36.69 -14.00 5.39
CA CYS A 364 -38.12 -14.06 5.65
C CYS A 364 -38.53 -15.32 6.46
N SER A 365 -37.63 -16.31 6.54
CA SER A 365 -37.88 -17.61 7.17
C SER A 365 -36.57 -18.28 7.61
N ARG A 366 -36.67 -19.29 8.48
CA ARG A 366 -35.49 -20.08 8.92
C ARG A 366 -34.99 -20.98 7.80
N GLU A 367 -35.87 -21.38 6.91
CA GLU A 367 -35.61 -22.21 5.74
C GLU A 367 -34.73 -21.43 4.75
N CYS A 368 -35.08 -20.17 4.46
CA CYS A 368 -34.24 -19.30 3.64
C CYS A 368 -32.87 -19.05 4.25
N GLN A 369 -32.81 -18.82 5.58
CA GLN A 369 -31.53 -18.68 6.27
C GLN A 369 -30.67 -19.95 6.15
N ARG A 370 -31.25 -21.13 6.31
CA ARG A 370 -30.50 -22.40 6.21
C ARG A 370 -30.01 -22.68 4.80
N ALA A 371 -30.83 -22.39 3.79
CA ALA A 371 -30.45 -22.52 2.39
C ALA A 371 -29.24 -21.64 2.08
N ASP A 372 -29.34 -20.34 2.38
CA ASP A 372 -28.27 -19.38 2.15
C ASP A 372 -27.00 -19.67 3.00
N TRP A 373 -27.17 -20.21 4.22
CA TRP A 373 -26.06 -20.63 5.08
C TRP A 373 -25.18 -21.70 4.42
N GLY A 374 -25.79 -22.66 3.72
CA GLY A 374 -25.09 -23.73 3.01
C GLY A 374 -24.38 -23.26 1.75
N ASP A 375 -24.93 -22.24 1.07
CA ASP A 375 -24.49 -21.77 -0.24
C ASP A 375 -23.33 -20.75 -0.20
N GLY A 376 -22.80 -20.45 1.00
CA GLY A 376 -21.58 -19.65 1.15
C GLY A 376 -21.66 -18.62 2.27
N HIS A 377 -22.85 -18.27 2.77
CA HIS A 377 -22.99 -17.25 3.82
C HIS A 377 -22.21 -17.63 5.10
N ARG A 378 -22.08 -18.93 5.40
CA ARG A 378 -21.26 -19.42 6.53
C ARG A 378 -19.83 -18.89 6.46
N ASN A 379 -19.19 -18.93 5.30
CA ASN A 379 -17.79 -18.53 5.12
C ASN A 379 -17.63 -17.01 5.16
N GLU A 380 -18.63 -16.26 4.67
CA GLU A 380 -18.67 -14.80 4.77
C GLU A 380 -18.88 -14.32 6.20
N SER A 381 -19.69 -15.04 6.97
CA SER A 381 -20.10 -14.63 8.32
C SER A 381 -18.99 -14.71 9.38
N THR A 382 -17.94 -15.50 9.14
CA THR A 382 -16.91 -15.81 10.15
C THR A 382 -15.64 -14.98 10.06
N GLY A 383 -15.45 -14.13 9.05
CA GLY A 383 -14.16 -13.43 8.94
C GLY A 383 -13.99 -12.33 7.91
N SER A 384 -14.97 -12.06 7.04
CA SER A 384 -14.86 -10.92 6.11
C SER A 384 -15.68 -9.74 6.62
N ALA A 385 -15.14 -8.54 6.43
CA ALA A 385 -15.88 -7.29 6.57
C ALA A 385 -16.98 -7.24 5.49
N GLY A 386 -18.03 -8.05 5.67
CA GLY A 386 -19.15 -8.15 4.74
C GLY A 386 -19.77 -6.77 4.53
N PHE A 387 -20.20 -6.51 3.29
CA PHE A 387 -20.88 -5.26 2.96
C PHE A 387 -22.09 -5.05 3.87
N ARG A 388 -22.23 -3.83 4.40
CA ARG A 388 -23.42 -3.46 5.16
C ARG A 388 -24.65 -3.64 4.26
N HIS A 389 -25.79 -4.03 4.81
CA HIS A 389 -27.05 -4.16 4.05
C HIS A 389 -27.36 -2.88 3.25
N ARG A 390 -27.08 -1.72 3.84
CA ARG A 390 -27.18 -0.41 3.18
C ARG A 390 -26.35 -0.35 1.89
N ASP A 391 -25.12 -0.82 1.94
CA ASP A 391 -24.18 -0.79 0.82
C ASP A 391 -24.62 -1.78 -0.25
N LYS A 392 -25.01 -3.01 0.12
CA LYS A 392 -25.56 -4.02 -0.82
C LYS A 392 -26.81 -3.52 -1.55
N SER A 393 -27.77 -2.94 -0.82
CA SER A 393 -28.99 -2.37 -1.39
C SER A 393 -28.69 -1.27 -2.40
N PHE A 394 -27.76 -0.37 -2.08
CA PHE A 394 -27.39 0.69 -2.99
C PHE A 394 -26.59 0.18 -4.21
N MET A 395 -25.69 -0.80 -4.04
CA MET A 395 -25.00 -1.46 -5.15
C MET A 395 -25.99 -2.06 -6.15
N ARG A 396 -27.06 -2.70 -5.68
CA ARG A 396 -28.12 -3.24 -6.54
C ARG A 396 -28.78 -2.15 -7.38
N VAL A 397 -29.11 -1.01 -6.78
CA VAL A 397 -29.67 0.15 -7.50
C VAL A 397 -28.67 0.70 -8.53
N LEU A 398 -27.39 0.79 -8.18
CA LEU A 398 -26.34 1.20 -9.13
C LEU A 398 -26.22 0.23 -10.31
N LEU A 399 -26.23 -1.08 -10.06
CA LEU A 399 -26.18 -2.10 -11.09
C LEU A 399 -27.39 -2.00 -12.03
N HIS A 400 -28.59 -1.84 -11.47
CA HIS A 400 -29.81 -1.64 -12.26
C HIS A 400 -29.75 -0.36 -13.12
N ALA A 401 -29.33 0.77 -12.54
CA ALA A 401 -29.17 2.02 -13.28
C ALA A 401 -28.14 1.86 -14.43
N THR A 402 -27.04 1.15 -14.17
CA THR A 402 -26.02 0.83 -15.17
C THR A 402 -26.57 -0.06 -16.29
N TYR A 403 -27.40 -1.05 -15.93
CA TYR A 403 -28.08 -1.89 -16.91
C TYR A 403 -29.03 -1.12 -17.79
N LEU A 404 -29.92 -0.32 -17.20
CA LEU A 404 -30.89 0.46 -17.98
C LEU A 404 -30.19 1.36 -19.00
N ARG A 405 -29.04 1.95 -18.65
CA ARG A 405 -28.21 2.72 -19.58
C ARG A 405 -27.67 1.88 -20.72
N ASN A 406 -27.19 0.68 -20.42
CA ASN A 406 -26.49 -0.19 -21.37
C ASN A 406 -27.40 -1.23 -22.03
N ARG A 407 -28.70 -1.23 -21.74
CA ARG A 407 -29.63 -2.31 -22.11
C ARG A 407 -29.59 -2.65 -23.59
N VAL A 408 -29.52 -1.64 -24.47
CA VAL A 408 -29.50 -1.84 -25.92
C VAL A 408 -28.22 -2.56 -26.35
N GLY A 409 -27.05 -2.11 -25.89
CA GLY A 409 -25.78 -2.75 -26.19
C GLY A 409 -25.67 -4.16 -25.62
N ILE A 410 -26.22 -4.37 -24.42
CA ILE A 410 -26.33 -5.70 -23.80
C ILE A 410 -27.24 -6.60 -24.64
N SER A 411 -28.41 -6.11 -25.08
CA SER A 411 -29.33 -6.86 -25.95
C SER A 411 -28.69 -7.25 -27.28
N TYR A 412 -27.91 -6.37 -27.93
CA TYR A 412 -27.20 -6.74 -29.16
C TYR A 412 -26.19 -7.86 -28.92
N LYS A 413 -25.36 -7.76 -27.88
CA LYS A 413 -24.41 -8.81 -27.52
C LYS A 413 -25.10 -10.13 -27.16
N THR A 414 -26.26 -10.03 -26.51
CA THR A 414 -27.11 -11.16 -26.16
C THR A 414 -27.62 -11.86 -27.41
N ILE A 415 -28.21 -11.12 -28.35
CA ILE A 415 -28.75 -11.68 -29.59
C ILE A 415 -27.64 -12.36 -30.40
N ALA A 416 -26.46 -11.73 -30.51
CA ALA A 416 -25.31 -12.33 -31.18
C ALA A 416 -24.89 -13.65 -30.51
N PHE A 417 -24.76 -13.64 -29.18
CA PHE A 417 -24.43 -14.84 -28.40
C PHE A 417 -25.47 -15.96 -28.57
N LEU A 418 -26.76 -15.64 -28.53
CA LEU A 418 -27.85 -16.61 -28.73
C LEU A 418 -27.87 -17.16 -30.17
N GLY A 419 -27.47 -16.36 -31.16
CA GLY A 419 -27.29 -16.84 -32.53
C GLY A 419 -26.20 -17.91 -32.65
N GLU A 420 -25.10 -17.75 -31.90
CA GLU A 420 -24.02 -18.74 -31.82
C GLU A 420 -24.37 -19.93 -30.90
N ASN A 421 -25.29 -19.72 -29.95
CA ASN A 421 -25.66 -20.69 -28.90
C ASN A 421 -27.19 -20.83 -28.80
N PRO A 422 -27.86 -21.39 -29.82
CA PRO A 422 -29.32 -21.36 -29.93
C PRO A 422 -30.07 -22.18 -28.86
N ASN A 423 -29.37 -23.08 -28.16
CA ASN A 423 -29.92 -23.88 -27.07
C ASN A 423 -29.68 -23.27 -25.68
N THR A 424 -29.11 -22.06 -25.60
CA THR A 424 -28.81 -21.39 -24.34
C THR A 424 -29.89 -20.36 -24.03
N LEU A 425 -30.46 -20.38 -22.83
CA LEU A 425 -31.34 -19.32 -22.34
C LEU A 425 -30.51 -18.17 -21.76
N PHE A 426 -30.88 -16.94 -22.11
CA PHE A 426 -30.22 -15.73 -21.60
C PHE A 426 -31.26 -14.75 -21.05
N PHE A 427 -31.07 -14.30 -19.82
CA PHE A 427 -31.81 -13.17 -19.25
C PHE A 427 -30.88 -12.38 -18.31
N VAL A 428 -31.17 -11.09 -18.15
CA VAL A 428 -30.41 -10.19 -17.28
C VAL A 428 -31.30 -9.78 -16.13
N ALA A 429 -30.82 -9.97 -14.91
CA ALA A 429 -31.58 -9.63 -13.71
C ALA A 429 -30.82 -8.65 -12.82
N PHE A 430 -31.53 -7.91 -11.96
CA PHE A 430 -30.96 -7.02 -10.94
C PHE A 430 -31.87 -7.03 -9.74
N ASP A 431 -31.41 -7.58 -8.61
CA ASP A 431 -32.25 -7.75 -7.43
C ASP A 431 -32.64 -6.37 -6.86
N LEU A 432 -33.82 -5.89 -7.22
CA LEU A 432 -34.39 -4.64 -6.74
C LEU A 432 -35.50 -4.97 -5.74
N ALA A 433 -35.34 -4.46 -4.52
CA ALA A 433 -36.50 -3.97 -3.79
C ALA A 433 -36.89 -2.60 -4.36
N PRO A 434 -38.19 -2.25 -4.44
CA PRO A 434 -38.68 -1.01 -5.04
C PRO A 434 -38.01 0.25 -4.46
N PRO A 435 -37.89 1.28 -5.30
CA PRO A 435 -39.06 2.04 -5.72
C PRO A 435 -39.30 2.07 -7.24
N PHE A 436 -38.49 1.36 -8.04
CA PHE A 436 -38.51 1.47 -9.50
C PHE A 436 -39.16 0.31 -10.26
N SER A 437 -39.77 -0.68 -9.60
CA SER A 437 -40.62 -1.68 -10.27
C SER A 437 -41.61 -2.36 -9.31
N GLU A 438 -42.79 -2.72 -9.82
CA GLU A 438 -43.81 -3.51 -9.12
C GLU A 438 -43.48 -5.03 -9.06
N LYS A 439 -42.30 -5.47 -9.51
CA LYS A 439 -41.86 -6.88 -9.47
C LYS A 439 -40.36 -7.04 -9.13
N PRO A 440 -39.96 -8.11 -8.42
CA PRO A 440 -38.55 -8.45 -8.12
C PRO A 440 -37.83 -9.02 -9.34
N ILE A 441 -36.49 -8.97 -9.37
CA ILE A 441 -35.69 -9.51 -10.49
C ILE A 441 -34.40 -10.18 -9.94
N ALA A 442 -34.31 -11.53 -9.89
CA ALA A 442 -33.18 -12.29 -9.29
C ALA A 442 -32.10 -12.78 -10.29
N ILE A 443 -30.80 -12.80 -9.92
CA ILE A 443 -29.65 -13.25 -10.77
C ILE A 443 -29.05 -14.59 -10.32
N SER A 444 -29.02 -15.58 -11.21
CA SER A 444 -28.10 -16.73 -11.17
C SER A 444 -27.88 -17.29 -12.59
N VAL A 445 -26.68 -17.83 -12.88
CA VAL A 445 -26.39 -18.60 -14.11
C VAL A 445 -26.60 -20.07 -13.79
N VAL A 446 -27.68 -20.64 -14.28
CA VAL A 446 -28.05 -22.03 -14.01
C VAL A 446 -28.15 -22.75 -15.36
N PRO A 447 -27.39 -23.84 -15.60
CA PRO A 447 -27.60 -24.72 -16.75
C PRO A 447 -29.09 -25.07 -16.87
N LEU A 448 -29.63 -25.15 -18.08
CA LEU A 448 -31.06 -25.42 -18.31
C LEU A 448 -31.56 -26.61 -17.49
N GLU A 449 -30.72 -27.64 -17.38
CA GLU A 449 -31.01 -28.88 -16.63
C GLU A 449 -31.22 -28.66 -15.12
N ARG A 450 -30.76 -27.54 -14.57
CA ARG A 450 -30.82 -27.20 -13.15
C ARG A 450 -31.94 -26.21 -12.81
N LEU A 451 -32.70 -25.71 -13.80
CA LEU A 451 -33.91 -24.92 -13.57
C LEU A 451 -35.10 -25.82 -13.21
N PRO A 452 -36.05 -25.37 -12.38
CA PRO A 452 -37.33 -26.06 -12.20
C PRO A 452 -38.03 -26.30 -13.55
N LEU A 453 -38.63 -27.48 -13.71
CA LEU A 453 -39.27 -27.92 -14.97
C LEU A 453 -40.37 -26.95 -15.43
N GLU A 454 -41.01 -26.20 -14.53
CA GLU A 454 -42.04 -25.23 -14.88
C GLU A 454 -41.49 -24.01 -15.64
N LEU A 455 -40.19 -23.73 -15.51
CA LEU A 455 -39.49 -22.63 -16.19
C LEU A 455 -38.73 -23.09 -17.46
N GLN A 456 -38.65 -24.40 -17.70
CA GLN A 456 -37.98 -24.96 -18.89
C GLN A 456 -38.88 -25.01 -20.13
N VAL A 457 -40.20 -24.81 -19.97
CA VAL A 457 -41.22 -25.07 -21.02
C VAL A 457 -41.92 -23.78 -21.50
N ALA A 458 -41.51 -22.61 -21.00
CA ALA A 458 -41.94 -21.30 -21.48
C ALA A 458 -40.91 -20.72 -22.45
#